data_AF-A0A173L276-F1
#
_entry.id   AF-A0A173L276-F1
#
_cell.length_a   1.000
_cell.length_b   1.000
_cell.length_c   1.000
_cell.angle_alpha   90.00
_cell.angle_beta   90.00
_cell.angle_gamma   90.00
#
_symmetry.space_group_name_H-M   'P 1'
#
loop_
_entity.id
_entity.type
_entity.pdbx_description
1 polymer ?
#
loop_
_entity_poly.entity_id
_entity_poly.type
_entity_poly.pdbx_seq_one_letter_code
_entity_poly.pdbx_strand_id
1 'polypeptide(L)'
;MAYATGRCMCHAGLRSAFDGRDVAAMVGRVFSGHVCFHDRSVTLMPGVEVHREGGHTDGLQVVRVWTRRGWGALAFDASHFYANMDEGRSFPIVYNLGDTYEGHRTCLRLTVPECDSRA
;
A
#
# COMPACT_ATOMS: atom_id res chain seq x y z
N MET A 1 -1.58 -9.04 -7.87
CA MET A 1 -2.57 -10.13 -7.69
C MET A 1 -1.97 -11.44 -7.18
N ALA A 2 -0.75 -11.81 -7.56
CA ALA A 2 -0.14 -13.11 -7.20
C ALA A 2 -0.22 -13.46 -5.70
N TYR A 3 -0.09 -12.48 -4.81
CA TYR A 3 -0.26 -12.66 -3.37
C TYR A 3 -1.58 -13.35 -2.98
N ALA A 4 -2.71 -12.80 -3.45
CA ALA A 4 -4.05 -13.24 -3.08
C ALA A 4 -4.57 -14.44 -3.89
N THR A 5 -3.86 -14.86 -4.94
CA THR A 5 -4.24 -16.01 -5.79
C THR A 5 -3.20 -17.13 -5.77
N GLY A 6 -2.14 -16.99 -4.98
CA GLY A 6 -0.96 -17.86 -5.02
C GLY A 6 -0.63 -18.51 -3.67
N ARG A 7 0.63 -18.94 -3.53
CA ARG A 7 1.12 -19.74 -2.39
C ARG A 7 0.87 -19.10 -1.03
N CYS A 8 0.86 -17.76 -0.96
CA CYS A 8 0.59 -17.05 0.30
C CYS A 8 -0.78 -17.42 0.90
N MET A 9 -1.78 -17.70 0.06
CA MET A 9 -3.12 -18.08 0.52
C MET A 9 -3.20 -19.50 1.10
N CYS A 10 -2.16 -20.33 0.93
CA CYS A 10 -2.08 -21.63 1.60
C CYS A 10 -1.85 -21.50 3.11
N HIS A 11 -1.37 -20.34 3.58
CA HIS A 11 -1.06 -20.11 4.99
C HIS A 11 -2.24 -19.44 5.71
N ALA A 12 -2.77 -20.09 6.75
CA ALA A 12 -3.96 -19.63 7.49
C ALA A 12 -3.82 -18.19 8.03
N GLY A 13 -2.63 -17.83 8.54
CA GLY A 13 -2.37 -16.49 9.08
C GLY A 13 -2.36 -15.38 8.03
N LEU A 14 -2.01 -15.69 6.77
CA LEU A 14 -1.99 -14.69 5.69
C LEU A 14 -3.34 -14.61 4.96
N ARG A 15 -4.05 -15.73 4.81
CA ARG A 15 -5.37 -15.75 4.14
C ARG A 15 -6.53 -15.29 5.03
N SER A 16 -6.34 -15.17 6.34
CA SER A 16 -7.43 -14.87 7.29
C SER A 16 -8.14 -13.55 7.01
N ALA A 17 -7.45 -12.60 6.37
CA ALA A 17 -7.99 -11.30 5.97
C ALA A 17 -8.62 -11.29 4.56
N PHE A 18 -8.73 -12.44 3.89
CA PHE A 18 -9.23 -12.55 2.50
C PHE A 18 -10.49 -13.41 2.42
N ASP A 19 -11.52 -12.92 1.72
CA ASP A 19 -12.62 -13.75 1.21
C ASP A 19 -12.31 -14.20 -0.22
N GLY A 20 -12.39 -15.52 -0.47
CA GLY A 20 -12.11 -16.08 -1.80
C GLY A 20 -13.05 -15.57 -2.90
N ARG A 21 -14.28 -15.17 -2.56
CA ARG A 21 -15.24 -14.59 -3.50
C ARG A 21 -14.82 -13.19 -3.94
N ASP A 22 -14.29 -12.38 -3.03
CA ASP A 22 -13.78 -11.05 -3.36
C ASP A 22 -12.53 -11.15 -4.25
N VAL A 23 -11.66 -12.11 -3.96
CA VAL A 23 -10.50 -12.42 -4.83
C VAL A 23 -10.97 -12.86 -6.22
N ALA A 24 -11.93 -13.78 -6.31
CA ALA A 24 -12.47 -14.26 -7.58
C ALA A 24 -13.14 -13.14 -8.38
N ALA A 25 -13.90 -12.25 -7.72
CA ALA A 25 -14.49 -11.08 -8.35
C ALA A 25 -13.42 -10.14 -8.92
N MET A 26 -12.31 -9.93 -8.20
CA MET A 26 -11.19 -9.11 -8.70
C MET A 26 -10.51 -9.75 -9.91
N VAL A 27 -10.33 -11.09 -9.92
CA VAL A 27 -9.84 -11.80 -11.11
C VAL A 27 -10.78 -11.59 -12.30
N GLY A 28 -12.10 -11.68 -12.10
CA GLY A 28 -13.09 -11.37 -13.14
C GLY A 28 -12.93 -9.94 -13.70
N ARG A 29 -12.68 -8.95 -12.83
CA ARG A 29 -12.43 -7.56 -13.24
C ARG A 29 -11.21 -7.43 -14.15
N VAL A 30 -10.15 -8.19 -13.91
CA VAL A 30 -8.96 -8.23 -14.78
C VAL A 30 -9.33 -8.65 -16.20
N PHE A 31 -10.06 -9.77 -16.35
CA PHE A 31 -10.44 -10.28 -17.68
C PHE A 31 -11.46 -9.39 -18.40
N SER A 32 -12.30 -8.67 -17.65
CA SER A 32 -13.25 -7.71 -18.23
C SER A 32 -12.63 -6.36 -18.61
N GLY A 33 -11.31 -6.16 -18.44
CA GLY A 33 -10.61 -4.93 -18.83
C GLY A 33 -10.78 -3.76 -17.85
N HIS A 34 -11.30 -4.00 -16.64
CA HIS A 34 -11.55 -2.96 -15.63
C HIS A 34 -10.38 -2.76 -14.65
N VAL A 35 -9.19 -3.26 -14.96
CA VAL A 35 -8.03 -3.22 -14.06
C VAL A 35 -6.80 -2.74 -14.81
N CYS A 36 -6.12 -1.76 -14.24
CA CYS A 36 -4.78 -1.31 -14.65
C CYS A 36 -3.79 -1.64 -13.53
N PHE A 37 -2.69 -2.32 -13.86
CA PHE A 37 -1.65 -2.66 -12.89
C PHE A 37 -0.55 -1.60 -12.89
N HIS A 38 -0.01 -1.32 -11.70
CA HIS A 38 1.10 -0.40 -11.49
C HIS A 38 2.16 -1.07 -10.62
N ASP A 39 3.41 -1.09 -11.08
CA ASP A 39 4.53 -1.75 -10.41
C ASP A 39 5.38 -0.79 -9.55
N ARG A 40 5.14 0.52 -9.66
CA ARG A 40 5.87 1.58 -8.96
C ARG A 40 4.92 2.72 -8.62
N SER A 41 5.48 3.78 -8.04
CA SER A 41 4.76 5.02 -7.83
C SER A 41 4.24 5.60 -9.14
N VAL A 42 2.99 6.04 -9.14
CA VAL A 42 2.31 6.61 -10.31
C VAL A 42 1.40 7.75 -9.90
N THR A 43 1.34 8.81 -10.70
CA THR A 43 0.31 9.84 -10.59
C THR A 43 -0.94 9.34 -11.31
N LEU A 44 -2.01 9.09 -10.54
CA LEU A 44 -3.30 8.63 -11.09
C LEU A 44 -4.07 9.78 -11.76
N MET A 45 -4.01 10.95 -11.12
CA MET A 45 -4.61 12.20 -11.58
C MET A 45 -3.91 13.37 -10.88
N PRO A 46 -4.08 14.62 -11.35
CA PRO A 46 -3.43 15.77 -10.72
C PRO A 46 -3.66 15.81 -9.21
N GLY A 47 -2.58 15.80 -8.43
CA GLY A 47 -2.63 15.82 -6.97
C GLY A 47 -2.94 14.47 -6.30
N VAL A 48 -2.99 13.36 -7.03
CA VAL A 48 -3.17 12.01 -6.45
C VAL A 48 -2.13 11.06 -7.01
N GLU A 49 -1.31 10.52 -6.11
CA GLU A 49 -0.28 9.54 -6.44
C GLU A 49 -0.48 8.26 -5.62
N VAL A 50 -0.22 7.12 -6.23
CA VAL A 50 -0.11 5.83 -5.55
C VAL A 50 1.36 5.46 -5.46
N HIS A 51 1.77 4.88 -4.34
CA HIS A 51 3.12 4.39 -4.07
C HIS A 51 3.03 2.93 -3.60
N ARG A 52 3.75 2.01 -4.25
CA ARG A 52 3.75 0.58 -3.90
C ARG A 52 4.83 0.32 -2.85
N GLU A 53 4.45 -0.22 -1.69
CA GLU A 53 5.37 -0.46 -0.57
C GLU A 53 5.57 -1.95 -0.29
N GLY A 54 4.49 -2.72 -0.14
CA GLY A 54 4.57 -4.11 0.35
C GLY A 54 4.37 -4.21 1.87
N GLY A 55 4.94 -5.24 2.50
CA GLY A 55 4.93 -5.38 3.96
C GLY A 55 3.70 -6.08 4.53
N HIS A 56 2.58 -5.38 4.74
CA HIS A 56 1.34 -6.01 5.24
C HIS A 56 0.80 -7.04 4.24
N THR A 57 0.78 -6.66 2.97
CA THR A 57 0.61 -7.56 1.82
C THR A 57 1.71 -7.24 0.81
N ASP A 58 2.06 -8.19 -0.06
CA ASP A 58 3.06 -7.97 -1.13
C ASP A 58 2.68 -6.84 -2.11
N GLY A 59 1.39 -6.51 -2.20
CA GLY A 59 0.86 -5.51 -3.13
C GLY A 59 0.38 -4.22 -2.46
N LEU A 60 0.64 -4.00 -1.17
CA LEU A 60 0.11 -2.84 -0.45
C LEU A 60 0.57 -1.53 -1.10
N GLN A 61 -0.36 -0.58 -1.18
CA GLN A 61 -0.13 0.75 -1.72
C GLN A 61 -0.55 1.83 -0.73
N VAL A 62 0.26 2.90 -0.70
CA VAL A 62 0.00 4.15 0.02
C VAL A 62 -0.43 5.20 -1.00
N VAL A 63 -1.37 6.07 -0.64
CA VAL A 63 -1.82 7.15 -1.53
C VAL A 63 -1.36 8.49 -0.99
N ARG A 64 -0.68 9.28 -1.83
CA ARG A 64 -0.33 10.67 -1.55
C ARG A 64 -1.38 11.58 -2.21
N VAL A 65 -1.92 12.53 -1.45
CA VAL A 65 -2.98 13.44 -1.91
C VAL A 65 -2.62 14.90 -1.65
N TRP A 66 -2.80 15.76 -2.65
CA TRP A 66 -2.68 17.20 -2.51
C TRP A 66 -4.00 17.79 -2.04
N THR A 67 -3.93 18.61 -1.00
CA THR A 67 -5.09 19.28 -0.41
C THR A 67 -4.82 20.77 -0.26
N ARG A 68 -5.83 21.54 0.16
CA ARG A 68 -5.63 22.96 0.52
C ARG A 68 -4.61 23.17 1.65
N ARG A 69 -4.30 22.12 2.43
CA ARG A 69 -3.31 22.14 3.52
C ARG A 69 -1.93 21.60 3.08
N GLY A 70 -1.75 21.28 1.80
CA GLY A 70 -0.54 20.65 1.26
C GLY A 70 -0.68 19.15 1.05
N TRP A 71 0.46 18.48 0.89
CA TRP A 71 0.54 17.03 0.70
C TRP A 71 0.19 16.28 1.99
N GLY A 72 -0.63 15.24 1.85
CA GLY A 72 -0.91 14.27 2.90
C GLY A 72 -0.75 12.84 2.36
N ALA A 73 -0.55 11.89 3.28
CA ALA A 73 -0.48 10.47 2.96
C ALA A 73 -1.64 9.71 3.62
N LEU A 74 -2.32 8.88 2.84
CA LEU A 74 -3.26 7.87 3.31
C LEU A 74 -2.50 6.56 3.42
N ALA A 75 -2.13 6.20 4.65
CA ALA A 75 -1.25 5.05 4.93
C ALA A 75 -1.94 3.69 4.68
N PHE A 76 -3.28 3.61 4.80
CA PHE A 76 -4.00 2.33 4.81
C PHE A 76 -3.34 1.33 5.77
N ASP A 77 -3.25 0.06 5.41
CA ASP A 77 -2.61 -0.97 6.23
C ASP A 77 -1.08 -0.92 6.15
N ALA A 78 -0.47 0.18 5.70
CA ALA A 78 0.96 0.40 5.98
C ALA A 78 1.14 0.66 7.47
N SER A 79 0.13 1.24 8.14
CA SER A 79 0.16 1.53 9.56
C SER A 79 -1.26 1.54 10.16
N HIS A 80 -1.46 0.83 11.27
CA HIS A 80 -2.74 0.84 11.98
C HIS A 80 -2.85 1.98 13.00
N PHE A 81 -1.72 2.42 13.56
CA PHE A 81 -1.62 3.45 14.59
C PHE A 81 -0.40 4.33 14.36
N TYR A 82 -0.45 5.60 14.79
CA TYR A 82 0.71 6.49 14.75
C TYR A 82 1.96 5.90 15.41
N ALA A 83 1.79 5.18 16.53
CA ALA A 83 2.87 4.48 17.22
C ALA A 83 3.60 3.43 16.35
N ASN A 84 2.98 2.91 15.29
CA ASN A 84 3.68 2.05 14.34
C ASN A 84 4.78 2.80 13.60
N MET A 85 4.51 4.05 13.20
CA MET A 85 5.46 4.89 12.48
C MET A 85 6.39 5.62 13.44
N ASP A 86 5.86 6.24 14.48
CA ASP A 86 6.61 7.12 15.38
C ASP A 86 7.61 6.34 16.26
N GLU A 87 7.27 5.11 16.61
CA GLU A 87 8.09 4.26 17.48
C GLU A 87 8.66 3.03 16.75
N GLY A 88 8.44 2.91 15.44
CA GLY A 88 8.93 1.79 14.64
C GLY A 88 8.32 0.44 15.05
N ARG A 89 7.05 0.42 15.47
CA ARG A 89 6.37 -0.81 15.91
C ARG A 89 5.72 -1.53 14.75
N SER A 90 5.89 -2.84 14.71
CA SER A 90 5.08 -3.72 13.86
C SER A 90 3.70 -3.99 14.46
N PHE A 91 2.85 -4.65 13.68
CA PHE A 91 1.53 -5.12 14.05
C PHE A 91 1.31 -6.54 13.48
N PRO A 92 0.28 -7.28 13.93
CA PRO A 92 0.03 -8.65 13.44
C PRO A 92 -0.33 -8.71 11.95
N ILE A 93 -0.28 -9.93 11.38
CA ILE A 93 -0.67 -10.19 9.97
C ILE A 93 0.24 -9.41 9.01
N VAL A 94 1.55 -9.67 9.07
CA VAL A 94 2.53 -9.03 8.19
C VAL A 94 3.15 -10.09 7.28
N TYR A 95 3.15 -9.82 5.98
CA TYR A 95 3.81 -10.67 4.99
C TYR A 95 5.34 -10.52 5.05
N ASN A 96 5.83 -9.28 5.12
CA ASN A 96 7.25 -8.96 5.24
C ASN A 96 7.48 -7.82 6.23
N LEU A 97 8.18 -8.12 7.33
CA LEU A 97 8.44 -7.15 8.39
C LEU A 97 9.38 -6.01 7.97
N GLY A 98 10.38 -6.30 7.14
CA GLY A 98 11.31 -5.29 6.64
C GLY A 98 10.59 -4.28 5.75
N ASP A 99 9.79 -4.77 4.81
CA ASP A 99 9.01 -3.91 3.91
C ASP A 99 7.96 -3.09 4.68
N THR A 100 7.37 -3.63 5.76
CA THR A 100 6.47 -2.85 6.63
C THR A 100 7.18 -1.64 7.24
N TYR A 101 8.42 -1.79 7.72
CA TYR A 101 9.17 -0.66 8.28
C TYR A 101 9.57 0.37 7.22
N GLU A 102 9.91 -0.07 6.01
CA GLU A 102 10.14 0.87 4.90
C GLU A 102 8.84 1.59 4.48
N GLY A 103 7.70 0.90 4.53
CA GLY A 103 6.37 1.49 4.31
C GLY A 103 6.05 2.60 5.31
N HIS A 104 6.39 2.43 6.60
CA HIS A 104 6.26 3.49 7.62
C HIS A 104 7.04 4.74 7.24
N ARG A 105 8.30 4.55 6.81
CA ARG A 105 9.18 5.64 6.39
C ARG A 105 8.66 6.34 5.14
N THR A 106 8.14 5.58 4.18
CA THR A 106 7.51 6.17 3.00
C THR A 106 6.30 7.03 3.38
N CYS A 107 5.41 6.54 4.26
CA CYS A 107 4.25 7.33 4.70
C CYS A 107 4.67 8.70 5.24
N LEU A 108 5.70 8.76 6.10
CA LEU A 108 6.22 10.01 6.63
C LEU A 108 6.83 10.89 5.52
N ARG A 109 7.66 10.30 4.65
CA ARG A 109 8.32 11.01 3.54
C ARG A 109 7.35 11.61 2.53
N LEU A 110 6.19 11.00 2.30
CA LEU A 110 5.21 11.50 1.34
C LEU A 110 4.45 12.75 1.83
N THR A 111 4.52 13.06 3.13
CA THR A 111 3.86 14.25 3.70
C THR A 111 4.70 15.52 3.58
N VAL A 112 6.01 15.41 3.30
CA VAL A 112 6.84 16.59 3.08
C VAL A 112 6.70 17.13 1.65
N PRO A 113 6.79 18.45 1.45
CA PRO A 113 6.98 19.02 0.11
C PRO A 113 8.23 18.42 -0.52
N GLU A 114 8.21 18.17 -1.82
CA GLU A 114 9.45 17.88 -2.54
C GLU A 114 10.37 19.09 -2.41
N CYS A 115 11.61 18.87 -1.97
CA CYS A 115 12.64 19.90 -2.08
C CYS A 115 12.84 20.14 -3.57
N ASP A 116 12.41 21.30 -4.05
CA ASP A 116 12.64 21.72 -5.41
C ASP A 116 14.15 21.88 -5.60
N SER A 117 14.79 20.92 -6.27
CA SER A 117 16.23 20.94 -6.56
C SER A 117 16.59 21.93 -7.69
N ARG A 118 15.70 22.88 -7.98
CA ARG A 118 15.83 23.89 -9.02
C ARG A 118 15.65 25.34 -8.52
N ALA A 119 15.94 25.60 -7.25
CA ALA A 119 16.13 26.96 -6.75
C ALA A 119 17.60 27.40 -6.86
#